data_AF-A0A848YYJ7-F1
#
_entry.id   AF-A0A848YYJ7-F1
#
_cell.length_a   1.000
_cell.length_b   1.000
_cell.length_c   1.000
_cell.angle_alpha   90.00
_cell.angle_beta   90.00
_cell.angle_gamma   90.00
#
_symmetry.space_group_name_H-M   'P 1'
#
loop_
_entity.id
_entity.type
_entity.pdbx_description
1 polymer ?
#
loop_
_entity_poly.entity_id
_entity_poly.type
_entity_poly.pdbx_seq_one_letter_code
_entity_poly.pdbx_strand_id
1 'polypeptide(L)'
;MVVIDPRLSNRRIIITMLMLTCLLLISVPAGADGGGHGKTKPGRSPVPALVPLGPDGNMSTSPGDRCPVCAMVPSTSKKFVSAIQLEDGTTYYFCGTGCMIRSYLHPEIFLNTDKKTIKRAVTRDYFSGDFIDAETANWIAGSDVKGPMGPAIVPVQETENVAVFKKRHGGLHVFHLPDLDDALWEKMTGKKAGK
;
A
#
# COMPACT_ATOMS: atom_id res chain seq x y z
N MET A 1 17.30 46.80 -51.87
CA MET A 1 16.52 45.67 -52.41
C MET A 1 15.42 45.33 -51.42
N VAL A 2 14.24 45.93 -51.56
CA VAL A 2 12.97 45.43 -50.98
C VAL A 2 11.88 45.80 -51.99
N VAL A 3 11.22 44.76 -52.48
CA VAL A 3 10.32 44.76 -53.64
C VAL A 3 8.92 45.22 -53.21
N ILE A 4 8.32 46.11 -54.01
CA ILE A 4 6.89 46.43 -53.95
C ILE A 4 6.18 45.39 -54.81
N ASP A 5 5.19 44.69 -54.25
CA ASP A 5 4.27 43.87 -55.06
C ASP A 5 2.82 44.36 -54.87
N PRO A 6 2.14 44.83 -55.92
CA PRO A 6 0.79 45.36 -55.85
C PRO A 6 -0.25 44.32 -56.30
N ARG A 7 -1.51 44.58 -55.93
CA ARG A 7 -2.76 44.05 -56.51
C ARG A 7 -3.35 42.80 -55.84
N LEU A 8 -4.16 43.09 -54.83
CA LEU A 8 -5.60 42.76 -54.82
C LEU A 8 -6.17 42.40 -56.21
N SER A 9 -6.93 41.31 -56.32
CA SER A 9 -8.34 41.35 -56.76
C SER A 9 -8.85 39.99 -57.31
N ASN A 10 -10.11 39.69 -56.94
CA ASN A 10 -11.10 38.81 -57.58
C ASN A 10 -10.97 37.29 -57.42
N ARG A 11 -11.87 36.65 -56.66
CA ARG A 11 -13.30 36.38 -56.93
C ARG A 11 -13.53 35.32 -58.03
N ARG A 12 -14.06 34.18 -57.57
CA ARG A 12 -15.30 33.52 -58.05
C ARG A 12 -15.21 32.49 -59.21
N ILE A 13 -15.92 31.37 -58.98
CA ILE A 13 -16.57 30.44 -59.94
C ILE A 13 -15.60 29.38 -60.50
N ILE A 14 -15.78 28.06 -60.35
CA ILE A 14 -16.69 27.13 -61.09
C ILE A 14 -16.62 25.75 -60.36
N ILE A 15 -17.60 25.32 -59.55
CA ILE A 15 -18.65 24.29 -59.79
C ILE A 15 -18.28 23.21 -60.84
N THR A 16 -18.28 21.90 -60.51
CA THR A 16 -19.13 20.84 -61.13
C THR A 16 -18.85 19.43 -60.54
N MET A 17 -19.93 18.86 -59.99
CA MET A 17 -20.35 17.45 -59.82
C MET A 17 -19.44 16.27 -60.23
N LEU A 18 -19.38 15.22 -59.40
CA LEU A 18 -19.86 13.88 -59.78
C LEU A 18 -20.17 12.99 -58.57
N MET A 19 -21.31 12.29 -58.66
CA MET A 19 -21.88 11.34 -57.70
C MET A 19 -21.04 10.06 -57.54
N LEU A 20 -21.04 9.43 -56.35
CA LEU A 20 -21.47 8.03 -56.22
C LEU A 20 -21.72 7.62 -54.76
N THR A 21 -22.85 6.95 -54.60
CA THR A 21 -23.44 6.33 -53.41
C THR A 21 -22.61 5.20 -52.81
N CYS A 22 -22.54 5.11 -51.48
CA CYS A 22 -22.46 3.82 -50.79
C CYS A 22 -23.15 3.89 -49.42
N LEU A 23 -24.43 3.52 -49.44
CA LEU A 23 -25.24 3.26 -48.25
C LEU A 23 -24.82 1.88 -47.72
N LEU A 24 -24.04 1.85 -46.65
CA LEU A 24 -23.73 0.62 -45.91
C LEU A 24 -24.42 0.69 -44.54
N LEU A 25 -25.55 -0.01 -44.46
CA LEU A 25 -26.26 -0.33 -43.23
C LEU A 25 -25.35 -1.24 -42.39
N ILE A 26 -24.73 -0.70 -41.35
CA ILE A 26 -24.09 -1.49 -40.30
C ILE A 26 -25.07 -1.59 -39.15
N SER A 27 -25.66 -2.78 -39.01
CA SER A 27 -26.41 -3.23 -37.85
C SER A 27 -25.49 -3.25 -36.62
N VAL A 28 -25.75 -2.38 -35.64
CA VAL A 28 -25.11 -2.41 -34.33
C VAL A 28 -25.91 -3.35 -33.42
N PRO A 29 -25.35 -4.46 -32.91
CA PRO A 29 -25.96 -5.19 -31.82
C PRO A 29 -25.66 -4.46 -30.50
N ALA A 30 -26.70 -4.29 -29.69
CA ALA A 30 -26.62 -3.88 -28.31
C ALA A 30 -25.78 -4.88 -27.50
N GLY A 31 -24.57 -4.48 -27.11
CA GLY A 31 -23.71 -5.20 -26.19
C GLY A 31 -23.79 -4.55 -24.81
N ALA A 32 -24.46 -5.22 -23.89
CA ALA A 32 -24.65 -4.81 -22.51
C ALA A 32 -23.31 -4.53 -21.79
N ASP A 33 -23.34 -3.47 -20.98
CA ASP A 33 -22.28 -3.03 -20.09
C ASP A 33 -22.03 -4.09 -19.00
N GLY A 34 -21.19 -5.05 -19.31
CA GLY A 34 -20.63 -5.98 -18.35
C GLY A 34 -19.61 -5.24 -17.48
N GLY A 35 -20.05 -4.75 -16.32
CA GLY A 35 -19.17 -4.27 -15.26
C GLY A 35 -18.10 -5.30 -14.91
N GLY A 36 -16.92 -5.12 -15.50
CA GLY A 36 -15.74 -5.91 -15.20
C GLY A 36 -15.27 -5.62 -13.78
N HIS A 37 -15.77 -6.41 -12.83
CA HIS A 37 -15.07 -6.64 -11.58
C HIS A 37 -13.65 -7.07 -11.93
N GLY A 38 -12.69 -6.18 -11.65
CA GLY A 38 -11.27 -6.45 -11.81
C GLY A 38 -10.94 -7.76 -11.09
N LYS A 39 -10.74 -8.83 -11.88
CA LYS A 39 -10.25 -10.09 -11.35
C LYS A 39 -8.84 -9.84 -10.85
N THR A 40 -8.66 -9.82 -9.54
CA THR A 40 -7.36 -9.89 -8.90
C THR A 40 -6.65 -11.14 -9.44
N LYS A 41 -5.40 -10.95 -9.88
CA LYS A 41 -4.54 -12.06 -10.32
C LYS A 41 -4.51 -13.12 -9.21
N PRO A 42 -4.47 -14.43 -9.51
CA PRO A 42 -4.33 -15.45 -8.49
C PRO A 42 -3.00 -15.21 -7.75
N GLY A 43 -3.10 -14.66 -6.55
CA GLY A 43 -1.96 -14.29 -5.73
C GLY A 43 -1.24 -15.56 -5.29
N ARG A 44 0.08 -15.61 -5.49
CA ARG A 44 0.92 -16.63 -4.87
C ARG A 44 0.68 -16.58 -3.36
N SER A 45 0.42 -17.73 -2.74
CA SER A 45 0.27 -17.85 -1.29
C SER A 45 1.45 -17.18 -0.57
N PRO A 46 1.21 -16.54 0.59
CA PRO A 46 2.26 -15.87 1.34
C PRO A 46 3.34 -16.88 1.72
N VAL A 47 4.60 -16.48 1.55
CA VAL A 47 5.75 -17.35 1.82
C VAL A 47 6.26 -17.04 3.22
N PRO A 48 6.33 -18.03 4.12
CA PRO A 48 6.98 -17.85 5.42
C PRO A 48 8.42 -17.36 5.31
N ALA A 49 8.90 -16.71 6.37
CA ALA A 49 10.28 -16.32 6.50
C ALA A 49 11.22 -17.54 6.51
N LEU A 50 12.40 -17.38 5.91
CA LEU A 50 13.42 -18.43 5.85
C LEU A 50 13.96 -18.79 7.24
N VAL A 51 14.08 -17.78 8.11
CA VAL A 51 14.43 -17.95 9.53
C VAL A 51 13.31 -17.35 10.37
N PRO A 52 12.63 -18.15 11.20
CA PRO A 52 11.57 -17.66 12.08
C PRO A 52 12.07 -16.58 13.06
N LEU A 53 11.11 -15.88 13.67
CA LEU A 53 11.40 -14.97 14.77
C LEU A 53 12.09 -15.71 15.91
N GLY A 54 13.13 -15.09 16.50
CA GLY A 54 13.78 -15.60 17.69
C GLY A 54 12.82 -15.64 18.90
N PRO A 55 13.16 -16.41 19.96
CA PRO A 55 12.34 -16.48 21.17
C PRO A 55 12.10 -15.10 21.79
N ASP A 56 13.07 -14.19 21.69
CA ASP A 56 12.98 -12.83 22.27
C ASP A 56 12.39 -11.79 21.29
N GLY A 57 11.85 -12.21 20.14
CA GLY A 57 11.29 -11.30 19.12
C GLY A 57 12.33 -10.74 18.14
N ASN A 58 13.60 -11.13 18.25
CA ASN A 58 14.63 -10.73 17.30
C ASN A 58 14.33 -11.23 15.87
N MET A 59 14.38 -10.33 14.89
CA MET A 59 14.19 -10.66 13.47
C MET A 59 15.51 -11.00 12.78
N SER A 60 15.49 -12.08 11.99
CA SER A 60 16.63 -12.52 11.16
C SER A 60 16.27 -12.48 9.68
N THR A 61 16.00 -11.27 9.15
CA THR A 61 15.60 -11.11 7.74
C THR A 61 16.76 -11.33 6.78
N SER A 62 16.45 -11.90 5.62
CA SER A 62 17.37 -12.22 4.53
C SER A 62 16.94 -11.57 3.20
N PRO A 63 17.79 -11.61 2.16
CA PRO A 63 17.39 -11.25 0.80
C PRO A 63 16.36 -12.20 0.16
N GLY A 64 16.17 -13.40 0.72
CA GLY A 64 15.19 -14.39 0.24
C GLY A 64 13.78 -14.14 0.73
N ASP A 65 13.60 -13.41 1.84
CA ASP A 65 12.29 -13.14 2.41
C ASP A 65 11.46 -12.18 1.55
N ARG A 66 10.14 -12.34 1.59
CA ARG A 66 9.20 -11.51 0.83
C ARG A 66 8.07 -11.05 1.73
N CYS A 67 7.77 -9.76 1.69
CA CYS A 67 6.61 -9.18 2.37
C CYS A 67 5.32 -9.79 1.80
N PRO A 68 4.45 -10.41 2.61
CA PRO A 68 3.19 -10.98 2.14
C PRO A 68 2.26 -10.00 1.42
N VAL A 69 2.37 -8.71 1.73
CA VAL A 69 1.47 -7.67 1.19
C VAL A 69 1.93 -7.12 -0.16
N CYS A 70 3.22 -6.82 -0.31
CA CYS A 70 3.74 -6.10 -1.48
C CYS A 70 4.92 -6.79 -2.18
N ALA A 71 5.32 -7.98 -1.72
CA ALA A 71 6.46 -8.75 -2.21
C ALA A 71 7.84 -8.05 -2.14
N MET A 72 7.95 -6.87 -1.51
CA MET A 72 9.25 -6.24 -1.25
C MET A 72 10.10 -7.08 -0.30
N VAL A 73 11.42 -6.92 -0.38
CA VAL A 73 12.39 -7.63 0.46
C VAL A 73 12.52 -6.93 1.82
N PRO A 74 12.08 -7.54 2.94
CA PRO A 74 12.05 -6.86 4.25
C PRO A 74 13.41 -6.38 4.75
N SER A 75 14.48 -7.13 4.44
CA SER A 75 15.86 -6.80 4.84
C SER A 75 16.39 -5.46 4.28
N THR A 76 15.75 -4.91 3.24
CA THR A 76 16.06 -3.58 2.68
C THR A 76 15.50 -2.43 3.51
N SER A 77 14.53 -2.69 4.39
CA SER A 77 13.79 -1.67 5.16
C SER A 77 14.02 -1.81 6.66
N LYS A 78 15.28 -1.94 7.08
CA LYS A 78 15.67 -2.31 8.45
C LYS A 78 15.03 -1.46 9.56
N LYS A 79 14.73 -0.18 9.32
CA LYS A 79 14.12 0.72 10.31
C LYS A 79 12.63 0.45 10.58
N PHE A 80 11.92 -0.12 9.60
CA PHE A 80 10.47 -0.32 9.67
C PHE A 80 10.07 -1.79 9.58
N VAL A 81 11.06 -2.69 9.55
CA VAL A 81 10.82 -4.11 9.47
C VAL A 81 9.98 -4.56 10.66
N SER A 82 8.96 -5.35 10.35
CA SER A 82 8.02 -5.87 11.33
C SER A 82 7.77 -7.35 11.04
N ALA A 83 7.17 -8.04 11.99
CA ALA A 83 6.92 -9.47 11.90
C ALA A 83 5.60 -9.87 12.56
N ILE A 84 5.04 -10.97 12.08
CA ILE A 84 3.95 -11.71 12.75
C ILE A 84 4.42 -13.16 12.85
N GLN A 85 4.33 -13.74 14.04
CA GLN A 85 4.52 -15.17 14.27
C GLN A 85 3.18 -15.82 14.63
N LEU A 86 2.91 -16.97 14.01
CA LEU A 86 1.75 -17.80 14.30
C LEU A 86 2.05 -18.78 15.44
N GLU A 87 1.00 -19.38 15.99
CA GLU A 87 1.10 -20.36 17.09
C GLU A 87 1.95 -21.59 16.75
N ASP A 88 1.96 -22.00 15.47
CA ASP A 88 2.78 -23.11 14.98
C ASP A 88 4.27 -22.74 14.77
N GLY A 89 4.65 -21.48 15.05
CA GLY A 89 6.00 -20.95 14.88
C GLY A 89 6.27 -20.33 13.51
N THR A 90 5.36 -20.49 12.54
CA THR A 90 5.45 -19.85 11.22
C THR A 90 5.58 -18.34 11.39
N THR A 91 6.56 -17.75 10.72
CA THR A 91 6.84 -16.31 10.82
C THR A 91 6.71 -15.66 9.45
N TYR A 92 6.16 -14.46 9.41
CA TYR A 92 6.14 -13.61 8.23
C TYR A 92 6.84 -12.29 8.52
N TYR A 93 7.76 -11.88 7.64
CA TYR A 93 8.43 -10.59 7.73
C TYR A 93 7.82 -9.57 6.75
N PHE A 94 7.63 -8.35 7.22
CA PHE A 94 7.05 -7.26 6.46
C PHE A 94 8.08 -6.17 6.23
N CYS A 95 8.06 -5.56 5.05
CA CYS A 95 8.97 -4.45 4.74
C CYS A 95 8.68 -3.20 5.56
N GLY A 96 7.46 -3.05 6.07
CA GLY A 96 7.06 -1.87 6.84
C GLY A 96 5.90 -2.17 7.78
N THR A 97 5.74 -1.31 8.77
CA THR A 97 4.70 -1.35 9.80
C THR A 97 3.29 -1.38 9.20
N GLY A 98 3.01 -0.55 8.20
CA GLY A 98 1.70 -0.53 7.53
C GLY A 98 1.33 -1.86 6.87
N CYS A 99 2.28 -2.60 6.29
CA CYS A 99 2.01 -3.94 5.74
C CYS A 99 1.72 -4.95 6.85
N MET A 100 2.47 -4.89 7.96
CA MET A 100 2.22 -5.75 9.12
C MET A 100 0.85 -5.47 9.72
N ILE A 101 0.50 -4.20 9.96
CA ILE A 101 -0.79 -3.80 10.55
C ILE A 101 -1.96 -4.27 9.68
N ARG A 102 -1.88 -4.14 8.34
CA ARG A 102 -2.90 -4.67 7.43
C ARG A 102 -3.03 -6.19 7.54
N SER A 103 -1.92 -6.90 7.69
CA SER A 103 -1.90 -8.36 7.86
C SER A 103 -2.37 -8.79 9.25
N TYR A 104 -2.19 -7.93 10.24
CA TYR A 104 -2.78 -8.10 11.57
C TYR A 104 -4.30 -7.93 11.49
N LEU A 105 -4.81 -6.89 10.83
CA LEU A 105 -6.27 -6.68 10.66
C LEU A 105 -6.94 -7.76 9.81
N HIS A 106 -6.30 -8.16 8.71
CA HIS A 106 -6.83 -9.12 7.74
C HIS A 106 -5.85 -10.28 7.43
N PRO A 107 -5.54 -11.13 8.41
CA PRO A 107 -4.66 -12.28 8.20
C PRO A 107 -5.24 -13.27 7.18
N GLU A 108 -6.56 -13.32 7.01
CA GLU A 108 -7.24 -14.14 6.01
C GLU A 108 -6.91 -13.69 4.58
N ILE A 109 -6.66 -12.39 4.38
CA ILE A 109 -6.31 -11.82 3.07
C ILE A 109 -4.81 -11.95 2.80
N PHE A 110 -3.97 -11.58 3.77
CA PHE A 110 -2.53 -11.43 3.53
C PHE A 110 -1.70 -12.64 3.95
N LEU A 111 -2.19 -13.43 4.92
CA LEU A 111 -1.47 -14.57 5.51
C LEU A 111 -2.18 -15.91 5.27
N ASN A 112 -3.39 -15.89 4.68
CA ASN A 112 -4.24 -17.07 4.48
C ASN A 112 -4.43 -17.87 5.78
N THR A 113 -4.67 -17.17 6.89
CA THR A 113 -4.89 -17.76 8.22
C THR A 113 -5.91 -16.96 9.03
N ASP A 114 -6.38 -17.52 10.14
CA ASP A 114 -7.28 -16.83 11.07
C ASP A 114 -6.50 -15.95 12.07
N LYS A 115 -7.13 -14.84 12.47
CA LYS A 115 -6.63 -13.94 13.52
C LYS A 115 -6.20 -14.65 14.81
N LYS A 116 -6.99 -15.63 15.26
CA LYS A 116 -6.73 -16.43 16.47
C LYS A 116 -5.43 -17.24 16.44
N THR A 117 -4.81 -17.38 15.26
CA THR A 117 -3.54 -18.11 15.10
C THR A 117 -2.31 -17.22 15.28
N ILE A 118 -2.50 -15.90 15.36
CA ILE A 118 -1.41 -14.96 15.62
C ILE A 118 -0.99 -15.13 17.08
N LYS A 119 0.25 -15.57 17.28
CA LYS A 119 0.87 -15.70 18.60
C LYS A 119 1.42 -14.37 19.10
N ARG A 120 2.05 -13.61 18.20
CA ARG A 120 2.61 -12.29 18.49
C ARG A 120 2.94 -11.52 17.24
N ALA A 121 2.93 -10.19 17.35
CA ALA A 121 3.45 -9.27 16.36
C ALA A 121 4.63 -8.48 16.96
N VAL A 122 5.66 -8.25 16.15
CA VAL A 122 6.89 -7.55 16.58
C VAL A 122 7.19 -6.42 15.61
N THR A 123 7.64 -5.28 16.14
CA THR A 123 8.09 -4.14 15.36
C THR A 123 9.37 -3.56 15.96
N ARG A 124 9.88 -2.45 15.41
CA ARG A 124 11.00 -1.72 16.00
C ARG A 124 10.56 -0.41 16.61
N ASP A 125 10.99 -0.12 17.83
CA ASP A 125 10.81 1.19 18.43
C ASP A 125 11.47 2.29 17.57
N TYR A 126 10.82 3.44 17.46
CA TYR A 126 11.34 4.54 16.66
C TYR A 126 12.63 5.16 17.23
N PHE A 127 12.76 5.24 18.56
CA PHE A 127 13.86 5.95 19.21
C PHE A 127 15.06 5.04 19.45
N SER A 128 14.86 3.87 20.07
CA SER A 128 15.96 2.94 20.35
C SER A 128 16.30 2.06 19.15
N GLY A 129 15.32 1.79 18.27
CA GLY A 129 15.46 0.81 17.21
C GLY A 129 15.32 -0.63 17.68
N ASP A 130 15.08 -0.87 18.97
CA ASP A 130 14.94 -2.21 19.54
C ASP A 130 13.69 -2.90 19.04
N PHE A 131 13.69 -4.23 19.07
CA PHE A 131 12.49 -5.00 18.78
C PHE A 131 11.53 -4.94 19.98
N ILE A 132 10.28 -4.60 19.70
CA ILE A 132 9.24 -4.44 20.72
C ILE A 132 7.97 -5.19 20.30
N ASP A 133 7.14 -5.52 21.29
CA ASP A 133 5.81 -6.04 21.05
C ASP A 133 4.94 -4.98 20.36
N ALA A 134 4.39 -5.35 19.20
CA ALA A 134 3.56 -4.47 18.39
C ALA A 134 2.20 -4.19 19.02
N GLU A 135 1.69 -5.06 19.90
CA GLU A 135 0.38 -4.87 20.53
C GLU A 135 0.42 -3.85 21.66
N THR A 136 1.55 -3.74 22.36
CA THR A 136 1.74 -2.81 23.49
C THR A 136 2.32 -1.46 23.07
N ALA A 137 2.89 -1.34 21.86
CA ALA A 137 3.43 -0.10 21.34
C ALA A 137 2.37 1.01 21.20
N ASN A 138 2.78 2.26 21.40
CA ASN A 138 2.01 3.44 21.02
C ASN A 138 2.21 3.70 19.51
N TRP A 139 1.18 3.48 18.70
CA TRP A 139 1.24 3.71 17.26
C TRP A 139 0.83 5.13 16.89
N ILE A 140 1.64 5.80 16.09
CA ILE A 140 1.42 7.19 15.70
C ILE A 140 1.26 7.27 14.17
N ALA A 141 0.10 7.73 13.71
CA ALA A 141 -0.19 7.94 12.29
C ALA A 141 -0.37 9.44 11.96
N GLY A 142 -0.13 9.80 10.70
CA GLY A 142 -0.24 11.19 10.23
C GLY A 142 0.93 12.08 10.66
N SER A 143 2.13 11.50 10.80
CA SER A 143 3.38 12.24 10.97
C SER A 143 4.06 12.52 9.63
N ASP A 144 5.14 13.31 9.63
CA ASP A 144 5.98 13.53 8.45
C ASP A 144 6.98 12.40 8.15
N VAL A 145 7.03 11.36 9.00
CA VAL A 145 7.93 10.23 8.85
C VAL A 145 7.54 9.37 7.65
N LYS A 146 8.52 9.06 6.79
CA LYS A 146 8.33 8.26 5.58
C LYS A 146 8.87 6.85 5.75
N GLY A 147 8.02 5.87 5.50
CA GLY A 147 8.36 4.46 5.40
C GLY A 147 8.49 3.99 3.95
N PRO A 148 8.79 2.70 3.71
CA PRO A 148 8.99 2.15 2.37
C PRO A 148 7.73 2.18 1.50
N MET A 149 6.55 2.30 2.12
CA MET A 149 5.25 2.26 1.44
C MET A 149 4.49 3.60 1.51
N GLY A 150 5.18 4.70 1.80
CA GLY A 150 4.59 6.04 1.95
C GLY A 150 4.63 6.55 3.39
N PRO A 151 3.63 7.33 3.85
CA PRO A 151 3.57 7.80 5.23
C PRO A 151 3.67 6.62 6.21
N ALA A 152 4.59 6.70 7.16
CA ALA A 152 4.79 5.65 8.14
C ALA A 152 3.73 5.73 9.26
N ILE A 153 3.29 4.57 9.72
CA ILE A 153 2.63 4.42 11.02
C ILE A 153 3.75 4.01 11.98
N VAL A 154 4.09 4.88 12.92
CA VAL A 154 5.33 4.80 13.67
C VAL A 154 5.06 4.26 15.07
N PRO A 155 5.70 3.16 15.49
CA PRO A 155 5.60 2.65 16.84
C PRO A 155 6.56 3.42 17.77
N VAL A 156 6.08 3.72 18.98
CA VAL A 156 6.86 4.26 20.07
C VAL A 156 6.55 3.43 21.30
N GLN A 157 7.57 2.84 21.92
CA GLN A 157 7.40 1.99 23.10
C GLN A 157 6.94 2.82 24.30
N GLU A 158 7.73 3.82 24.69
CA GLU A 158 7.48 4.60 25.90
C GLU A 158 6.45 5.70 25.66
N THR A 159 5.39 5.71 26.48
CA THR A 159 4.31 6.70 26.40
C THR A 159 4.82 8.13 26.53
N GLU A 160 5.85 8.35 27.34
CA GLU A 160 6.52 9.65 27.54
C GLU A 160 7.15 10.18 26.24
N ASN A 161 7.65 9.27 25.40
CA ASN A 161 8.29 9.61 24.14
C ASN A 161 7.26 9.96 23.04
N VAL A 162 5.97 9.66 23.21
CA VAL A 162 4.92 10.04 22.26
C VAL A 162 4.83 11.56 22.12
N ALA A 163 4.90 12.31 23.23
CA ALA A 163 4.87 13.77 23.20
C ALA A 163 6.10 14.35 22.49
N VAL A 164 7.27 13.74 22.72
CA VAL A 164 8.53 14.12 22.06
C VAL A 164 8.46 13.86 20.56
N PHE A 165 7.96 12.69 20.15
CA PHE A 165 7.75 12.35 18.75
C PHE A 165 6.82 13.36 18.09
N LYS A 166 5.67 13.64 18.70
CA LYS A 166 4.66 14.56 18.15
C LYS A 166 5.18 15.98 17.99
N LYS A 167 6.00 16.45 18.93
CA LYS A 167 6.65 17.76 18.82
C LYS A 167 7.59 17.87 17.62
N ARG A 168 8.26 16.78 17.25
CA ARG A 168 9.25 16.75 16.16
C ARG A 168 8.64 16.46 14.79
N HIS A 169 7.66 15.58 14.74
CA HIS A 169 7.16 14.97 13.50
C HIS A 169 5.66 15.17 13.26
N GLY A 170 4.94 15.78 14.21
CA GLY A 170 3.48 15.76 14.23
C GLY A 170 2.94 14.36 14.54
N GLY A 171 1.75 14.04 14.04
CA GLY A 171 1.04 12.82 14.40
C GLY A 171 -0.38 13.15 14.83
N LEU A 172 -1.33 12.84 13.95
CA LEU A 172 -2.74 13.16 14.11
C LEU A 172 -3.47 12.12 14.97
N HIS A 173 -2.97 10.89 14.97
CA HIS A 173 -3.61 9.76 15.64
C HIS A 173 -2.60 9.00 16.48
N VAL A 174 -3.01 8.65 17.70
CA VAL A 174 -2.28 7.74 18.59
C VAL A 174 -3.23 6.62 18.96
N PHE A 175 -2.81 5.37 18.83
CA PHE A 175 -3.64 4.19 19.10
C PHE A 175 -2.79 2.98 19.52
N HIS A 176 -3.44 1.97 20.10
CA HIS A 176 -2.85 0.65 20.30
C HIS A 176 -3.41 -0.34 19.29
N LEU A 177 -2.60 -1.33 18.91
CA LEU A 177 -2.95 -2.25 17.83
C LEU A 177 -4.20 -3.11 18.12
N PRO A 178 -4.49 -3.56 19.36
CA PRO A 178 -5.72 -4.27 19.69
C PRO A 178 -7.01 -3.44 19.51
N ASP A 179 -6.91 -2.10 19.63
CA ASP A 179 -8.04 -1.18 19.48
C ASP A 179 -8.27 -0.74 18.03
N LEU A 180 -7.39 -1.15 17.10
CA LEU A 180 -7.48 -0.79 15.70
C LEU A 180 -8.55 -1.63 14.98
N ASP A 181 -9.46 -0.95 14.30
CA ASP A 181 -10.42 -1.55 13.37
C ASP A 181 -10.31 -0.92 11.96
N ASP A 182 -11.10 -1.44 11.02
CA ASP A 182 -11.17 -0.94 9.64
C ASP A 182 -11.57 0.54 9.56
N ALA A 183 -12.49 0.98 10.42
CA ALA A 183 -13.01 2.34 10.40
C ALA A 183 -11.94 3.35 10.82
N LEU A 184 -11.19 3.05 11.89
CA LEU A 184 -10.05 3.83 12.33
C LEU A 184 -8.93 3.78 11.29
N TRP A 185 -8.61 2.61 10.72
CA TRP A 185 -7.63 2.50 9.64
C TRP A 185 -7.98 3.40 8.44
N GLU A 186 -9.22 3.35 7.94
CA GLU A 186 -9.66 4.14 6.80
C GLU A 186 -9.66 5.63 7.12
N LYS A 187 -10.09 6.02 8.34
CA LYS A 187 -10.01 7.39 8.82
C LYS A 187 -8.58 7.93 8.82
N MET A 188 -7.60 7.14 9.26
CA MET A 188 -6.20 7.57 9.39
C MET A 188 -5.44 7.58 8.05
N THR A 189 -5.76 6.64 7.15
CA THR A 189 -4.98 6.40 5.93
C THR A 189 -5.68 6.82 4.64
N GLY A 190 -7.00 7.05 4.68
CA GLY A 190 -7.84 7.26 3.51
C GLY A 190 -7.99 6.03 2.61
N LYS A 191 -7.62 4.84 3.10
CA LYS A 191 -7.60 3.58 2.33
C LYS A 191 -8.22 2.45 3.14
N LYS A 192 -8.77 1.44 2.48
CA LYS A 192 -9.24 0.21 3.14
C LYS A 192 -8.08 -0.72 3.47
N ALA A 193 -8.07 -1.35 4.63
CA ALA A 193 -6.96 -2.22 5.05
C ALA A 193 -6.88 -3.49 4.19
N GLY A 194 -8.03 -4.10 3.90
CA GLY A 194 -8.14 -5.33 3.11
C GLY A 194 -8.07 -5.18 1.58
N LYS A 195 -7.72 -4.01 1.03
CA LYS A 195 -7.69 -3.78 -0.43
C LYS A 195 -6.33 -3.35 -0.98
#